data_AF-A0A946KMX1-F1
#
_entry.id   AF-A0A946KMX1-F1
#
_cell.length_a   1.000
_cell.length_b   1.000
_cell.length_c   1.000
_cell.angle_alpha   90.00
_cell.angle_beta   90.00
_cell.angle_gamma   90.00
#
_symmetry.space_group_name_H-M   'P 1'
#
loop_
_entity.id
_entity.type
_entity.pdbx_description
1 polymer ?
#
loop_
_entity_poly.entity_id
_entity_poly.type
_entity_poly.pdbx_seq_one_letter_code
_entity_poly.pdbx_strand_id
1 'polypeptide(L)'
;MLSQTKTQNILFLDIETVPVKENFEDLDTTFQTLWAEKTTWQRKDEFTPSEFYKMKAGVMAEFAKIICISVGYLFTEKGENHFRIKSFYGDNEKLIISEFNDLLNSEFNKNQHQLCAHNGKEFDFPFIARRTLI
;
A
#
# COMPACT_ATOMS: atom_id res chain seq x y z
N MET A 1 -4.43 24.91 -10.71
CA MET A 1 -3.90 24.06 -9.61
C MET A 1 -2.66 23.28 -10.05
N LEU A 2 -2.69 22.46 -11.10
CA LEU A 2 -1.51 21.69 -11.54
C LEU A 2 -0.33 22.56 -12.01
N SER A 3 -0.60 23.71 -12.65
CA SER A 3 0.43 24.63 -13.16
C SER A 3 1.34 25.25 -12.09
N GLN A 4 0.97 25.19 -10.81
CA GLN A 4 1.76 25.71 -9.69
C GLN A 4 2.51 24.60 -8.94
N THR A 5 2.26 23.33 -9.27
CA THR A 5 2.90 22.21 -8.57
C THR A 5 4.23 21.89 -9.22
N LYS A 6 5.32 21.97 -8.45
CA LYS A 6 6.64 21.54 -8.94
C LYS A 6 6.69 20.02 -8.90
N THR A 7 6.82 19.37 -10.06
CA THR A 7 6.83 17.90 -10.14
C THR A 7 7.99 17.27 -9.36
N GLN A 8 9.08 18.00 -9.14
CA GLN A 8 10.21 17.61 -8.29
C GLN A 8 9.83 17.43 -6.81
N ASN A 9 8.72 18.05 -6.38
CA ASN A 9 8.21 17.91 -5.02
C ASN A 9 7.20 16.74 -4.89
N ILE A 10 6.92 16.03 -5.98
CA ILE A 10 5.96 14.94 -5.99
C ILE A 10 6.70 13.60 -5.86
N LEU A 11 6.33 12.83 -4.85
CA LEU A 11 6.67 11.42 -4.76
C LEU A 11 5.50 10.62 -5.35
N PHE A 12 5.71 10.04 -6.51
CA PHE A 12 4.79 9.09 -7.10
C PHE A 12 4.98 7.75 -6.40
N LEU A 13 3.90 7.07 -6.03
CA LEU A 13 3.97 5.78 -5.36
C LEU A 13 2.85 4.84 -5.79
N ASP A 14 3.11 3.56 -5.60
CA ASP A 14 2.20 2.45 -5.85
C ASP A 14 2.58 1.28 -4.92
N ILE A 15 1.59 0.49 -4.49
CA ILE A 15 1.80 -0.67 -3.61
C ILE A 15 1.26 -1.96 -4.21
N GLU A 16 1.96 -3.06 -3.94
CA GLU A 16 1.50 -4.40 -4.25
C GLU A 16 1.31 -5.21 -2.97
N THR A 17 0.19 -5.92 -2.93
CA THR A 17 -0.31 -6.58 -1.71
C THR A 17 -0.71 -8.02 -2.00
N VAL A 18 -0.58 -8.87 -0.99
CA VAL A 18 -1.01 -10.26 -1.04
C VAL A 18 -1.76 -10.61 0.25
N PRO A 19 -2.67 -11.60 0.23
CA PRO A 19 -3.28 -12.11 1.46
C PRO A 19 -2.22 -12.50 2.50
N VAL A 20 -2.51 -12.31 3.80
CA VAL A 20 -1.60 -12.71 4.89
C VAL A 20 -1.41 -14.23 4.94
N LYS A 21 -2.40 -14.97 4.45
CA LYS A 21 -2.41 -16.41 4.26
C LYS A 21 -3.00 -16.74 2.89
N GLU A 22 -2.47 -17.76 2.23
CA GLU A 22 -2.93 -18.16 0.88
C GLU A 22 -4.40 -18.57 0.89
N ASN A 23 -4.79 -19.42 1.84
CA ASN A 23 -6.17 -19.88 1.97
C ASN A 23 -6.85 -19.30 3.22
N PHE A 24 -8.17 -19.24 3.18
CA PHE A 24 -8.99 -18.82 4.31
C PHE A 24 -8.81 -19.75 5.51
N GLU A 25 -8.67 -21.04 5.24
CA GLU A 25 -8.52 -22.11 6.24
C GLU A 25 -7.17 -22.02 6.98
N ASP A 26 -6.19 -21.31 6.40
CA ASP A 26 -4.87 -21.10 6.99
C ASP A 26 -4.84 -19.90 7.97
N LEU A 27 -5.93 -19.12 8.03
CA LEU A 27 -6.12 -18.09 9.06
C LEU A 27 -6.41 -18.73 10.41
N ASP A 28 -6.05 -18.05 11.50
CA ASP A 28 -6.53 -18.45 12.81
C ASP A 28 -8.06 -18.27 12.94
N THR A 29 -8.65 -18.95 13.92
CA THR A 29 -10.09 -18.98 14.15
C THR A 29 -10.70 -17.60 14.40
N THR A 30 -9.91 -16.67 14.97
CA THR A 30 -10.36 -15.30 15.22
C THR A 30 -10.45 -14.53 13.90
N PHE A 31 -9.41 -14.58 13.06
CA PHE A 31 -9.39 -13.93 11.76
C PHE A 31 -10.39 -14.54 10.77
N GLN A 32 -10.64 -15.85 10.82
CA GLN A 32 -11.72 -16.47 10.04
C GLN A 32 -13.09 -15.87 10.38
N THR A 33 -13.37 -15.70 11.68
CA THR A 33 -14.63 -15.10 12.17
C THR A 33 -14.73 -13.64 11.75
N LEU A 34 -13.67 -12.85 11.98
CA LEU A 34 -13.63 -11.44 11.61
C LEU A 34 -13.81 -11.23 10.09
N TRP A 35 -13.20 -12.08 9.27
CA TRP A 35 -13.38 -12.04 7.81
C TRP A 35 -14.84 -12.32 7.43
N ALA A 36 -15.42 -13.39 7.96
CA ALA A 36 -16.78 -13.80 7.65
C ALA A 36 -17.79 -12.69 7.99
N GLU A 37 -17.65 -12.08 9.18
CA GLU A 37 -18.49 -10.99 9.66
C GLU A 37 -18.33 -9.72 8.80
N LYS A 38 -17.08 -9.24 8.62
CA LYS A 38 -16.78 -8.01 7.87
C LYS A 38 -17.30 -8.05 6.44
N THR A 39 -17.24 -9.22 5.81
CA THR A 39 -17.58 -9.39 4.39
C THR A 39 -19.04 -9.77 4.14
N THR A 40 -19.84 -10.04 5.17
CA THR A 40 -21.25 -10.48 5.06
C THR A 40 -22.04 -9.67 4.03
N TRP A 41 -22.05 -8.34 4.16
CA TRP A 41 -22.79 -7.45 3.27
C TRP A 41 -22.25 -7.42 1.83
N GLN A 42 -20.96 -7.69 1.64
CA GLN A 42 -20.31 -7.71 0.32
C GLN A 42 -20.52 -9.04 -0.40
N ARG A 43 -20.62 -10.14 0.35
CA ARG A 43 -20.85 -11.49 -0.17
C ARG A 43 -22.29 -11.70 -0.66
N LYS A 44 -23.27 -10.99 -0.08
CA LYS A 44 -24.71 -11.09 -0.42
C LYS A 44 -25.24 -12.53 -0.48
N ASP A 45 -24.67 -13.42 0.34
CA ASP A 45 -24.93 -14.87 0.33
C ASP A 45 -24.63 -15.60 -1.00
N GLU A 46 -23.99 -14.93 -1.97
CA GLU A 46 -23.56 -15.52 -3.25
C GLU A 46 -22.24 -16.29 -3.13
N PHE A 47 -21.40 -15.91 -2.17
CA PHE A 47 -20.08 -16.51 -1.94
C PHE A 47 -19.93 -16.96 -0.48
N THR A 48 -19.31 -18.12 -0.30
CA THR A 48 -18.79 -18.53 1.01
C THR A 48 -17.66 -17.61 1.46
N PRO A 49 -17.36 -17.51 2.77
CA PRO A 49 -16.22 -16.74 3.26
C PRO A 49 -14.90 -17.12 2.59
N SER A 50 -14.66 -18.41 2.35
CA SER A 50 -13.43 -18.93 1.73
C SER A 50 -13.32 -18.52 0.25
N GLU A 51 -14.39 -18.65 -0.53
CA GLU A 51 -14.41 -18.19 -1.94
C GLU A 51 -14.17 -16.68 -2.03
N PHE A 52 -14.84 -15.91 -1.18
CA PHE A 52 -14.68 -14.46 -1.17
C PHE A 52 -13.27 -14.04 -0.72
N TYR A 53 -12.66 -14.79 0.21
CA TYR A 53 -11.28 -14.58 0.64
C TYR A 53 -10.31 -14.64 -0.53
N LYS A 54 -10.40 -15.68 -1.36
CA LYS A 54 -9.57 -15.82 -2.57
C LYS A 54 -9.71 -14.65 -3.53
N MET A 55 -10.89 -14.01 -3.57
CA MET A 55 -11.15 -12.88 -4.47
C MET A 55 -10.71 -11.52 -3.91
N LYS A 56 -10.76 -11.34 -2.59
CA LYS A 56 -10.72 -9.99 -1.97
C LYS A 56 -9.74 -9.83 -0.82
N ALA A 57 -9.15 -10.89 -0.28
CA ALA A 57 -8.26 -10.76 0.88
C ALA A 57 -7.08 -9.82 0.62
N GLY A 58 -6.51 -9.88 -0.58
CA GLY A 58 -5.38 -9.04 -1.02
C GLY A 58 -5.63 -7.53 -0.88
N VAL A 59 -6.87 -7.07 -0.97
CA VAL A 59 -7.19 -5.63 -0.98
C VAL A 59 -7.70 -5.10 0.36
N MET A 60 -7.66 -5.90 1.43
CA MET A 60 -8.07 -5.48 2.77
C MET A 60 -6.88 -5.51 3.73
N ALA A 61 -6.44 -4.35 4.22
CA ALA A 61 -5.23 -4.22 5.01
C ALA A 61 -5.20 -5.06 6.30
N GLU A 62 -6.35 -5.47 6.83
CA GLU A 62 -6.44 -6.39 7.98
C GLU A 62 -6.09 -7.84 7.60
N PHE A 63 -6.29 -8.23 6.34
CA PHE A 63 -6.15 -9.60 5.82
C PHE A 63 -5.11 -9.72 4.71
N ALA A 64 -4.38 -8.65 4.41
CA ALA A 64 -3.30 -8.63 3.45
C ALA A 64 -2.07 -7.92 4.02
N LYS A 65 -0.93 -8.22 3.39
CA LYS A 65 0.37 -7.62 3.66
C LYS A 65 0.92 -6.97 2.40
N ILE A 66 1.72 -5.93 2.58
CA ILE A 66 2.48 -5.28 1.52
C ILE A 66 3.70 -6.12 1.19
N ILE A 67 3.91 -6.42 -0.09
CA ILE A 67 5.09 -7.13 -0.60
C ILE A 67 6.00 -6.25 -1.45
N CYS A 68 5.48 -5.12 -1.92
CA CYS A 68 6.24 -4.13 -2.65
C CYS A 68 5.66 -2.74 -2.43
N ILE A 69 6.53 -1.75 -2.26
CA ILE A 69 6.22 -0.33 -2.41
C ILE A 69 7.18 0.21 -3.46
N SER A 70 6.66 0.73 -4.56
CA SER A 70 7.47 1.40 -5.58
C SER A 70 7.23 2.89 -5.51
N VAL A 71 8.32 3.65 -5.60
CA VAL A 71 8.27 5.11 -5.65
C VAL A 71 9.05 5.66 -6.82
N GLY A 72 8.56 6.76 -7.39
CA GLY A 72 9.19 7.51 -8.44
C GLY A 72 9.28 8.98 -8.08
N TYR A 73 10.41 9.62 -8.35
CA TYR A 73 10.56 11.07 -8.15
C TYR A 73 11.49 11.69 -9.19
N LEU A 74 11.27 12.98 -9.43
CA LEU A 74 12.05 13.78 -10.37
C LEU A 74 13.03 14.66 -9.60
N PHE A 75 14.25 14.75 -10.11
CA PHE A 75 15.27 15.65 -9.56
C PHE A 75 16.09 16.28 -10.69
N THR A 76 16.78 17.37 -10.38
CA THR A 76 17.65 18.06 -11.34
C THR A 76 19.09 17.93 -10.90
N GLU A 77 19.95 17.45 -11.80
CA GLU A 77 21.38 17.35 -11.58
C GLU A 77 22.09 18.02 -12.77
N LYS A 78 23.03 18.94 -12.51
CA LYS A 78 23.77 19.70 -13.54
C LYS A 78 22.88 20.39 -14.61
N GLY A 79 21.65 20.75 -14.26
CA GLY A 79 20.70 21.40 -15.16
C GLY A 79 19.86 20.44 -16.00
N GLU A 80 20.06 19.12 -15.86
CA GLU A 80 19.28 18.09 -16.54
C GLU A 80 18.25 17.48 -15.58
N ASN A 81 17.06 17.16 -16.09
CA ASN A 81 16.01 16.50 -15.32
C ASN A 81 16.17 14.99 -15.40
N HIS A 82 16.14 14.35 -14.24
CA HIS A 82 16.24 12.90 -14.09
C HIS A 82 15.00 12.37 -13.40
N PHE A 83 14.61 11.15 -13.76
CA PHE A 83 13.58 10.38 -13.08
C PHE A 83 14.23 9.17 -12.42
N ARG A 84 13.98 8.97 -11.13
CA ARG A 84 14.48 7.82 -10.37
C ARG A 84 13.31 7.01 -9.83
N ILE A 85 13.41 5.70 -10.03
CA ILE A 85 12.53 4.70 -9.44
C ILE A 85 13.30 4.01 -8.31
N LYS A 86 12.64 3.77 -7.19
CA LYS A 86 13.11 2.92 -6.10
C LYS A 86 11.96 2.01 -5.68
N SER A 87 12.24 0.72 -5.54
CA SER A 87 11.27 -0.26 -5.05
C SER A 87 11.78 -0.89 -3.76
N PHE A 88 10.92 -1.00 -2.77
CA PHE A 88 11.12 -1.70 -1.51
C PHE A 88 10.29 -2.97 -1.57
N TYR A 89 10.91 -4.14 -1.54
CA TYR A 89 10.21 -5.41 -1.76
C TYR A 89 10.88 -6.58 -1.03
N GLY A 90 10.10 -7.64 -0.80
CA GLY A 90 10.57 -8.87 -0.15
C GLY A 90 9.52 -9.50 0.75
N ASP A 91 9.94 -10.48 1.55
CA ASP A 91 9.02 -11.24 2.42
C ASP A 91 8.80 -10.58 3.79
N ASN A 92 9.72 -9.70 4.21
CA ASN A 92 9.65 -8.99 5.49
C ASN A 92 8.97 -7.63 5.31
N GLU A 93 7.64 -7.62 5.45
CA GLU A 93 6.82 -6.40 5.34
C GLU A 93 7.29 -5.28 6.27
N LYS A 94 7.71 -5.61 7.50
CA LYS A 94 8.19 -4.60 8.46
C LYS A 94 9.42 -3.86 7.95
N LEU A 95 10.33 -4.58 7.29
CA LEU A 95 11.51 -3.96 6.67
C LEU A 95 11.10 -3.06 5.51
N ILE A 96 10.21 -3.53 4.62
CA ILE A 96 9.70 -2.74 3.48
C ILE A 96 9.10 -1.42 3.96
N ILE A 97 8.21 -1.47 4.95
CA ILE A 97 7.55 -0.29 5.50
C ILE A 97 8.55 0.62 6.21
N SER A 98 9.50 0.06 6.98
CA SER A 98 10.52 0.85 7.67
C SER A 98 11.39 1.63 6.68
N GLU A 99 11.90 0.98 5.64
CA GLU A 99 12.76 1.63 4.64
C GLU A 99 12.00 2.68 3.82
N PHE A 100 10.71 2.45 3.54
CA PHE A 100 9.84 3.45 2.92
C PHE A 100 9.62 4.66 3.85
N ASN A 101 9.35 4.43 5.13
CA ASN A 101 9.20 5.48 6.13
C ASN A 101 10.49 6.29 6.29
N ASP A 102 11.65 5.64 6.26
CA ASP A 102 12.94 6.33 6.33
C ASP A 102 13.13 7.28 5.14
N LEU A 103 12.78 6.85 3.91
CA LEU A 103 12.79 7.71 2.73
C LEU A 103 11.83 8.89 2.88
N LEU A 104 10.60 8.65 3.35
CA LEU A 104 9.63 9.73 3.56
C LEU A 104 10.16 10.75 4.57
N ASN A 105 10.72 10.27 5.68
CA ASN A 105 11.22 11.09 6.77
C ASN A 105 12.51 11.83 6.41
N SER A 106 13.35 11.30 5.51
CA SER A 106 14.59 11.97 5.12
C SER A 106 14.41 12.93 3.95
N GLU A 107 13.71 12.49 2.89
CA GLU A 107 13.66 13.22 1.61
C GLU A 107 12.32 13.93 1.38
N PHE A 108 11.20 13.37 1.86
CA PHE A 108 9.84 13.80 1.47
C PHE A 108 8.98 14.34 2.64
N ASN A 109 9.60 14.90 3.68
CA ASN A 109 8.92 15.30 4.92
C ASN A 109 8.51 16.80 5.03
N LYS A 110 8.78 17.62 4.00
CA LYS A 110 8.51 19.07 4.03
C LYS A 110 7.10 19.39 3.53
N ASN A 111 6.51 20.49 4.00
CA ASN A 111 5.16 20.95 3.61
C ASN A 111 4.93 21.11 2.10
N GLN A 112 6.00 21.32 1.34
CA GLN A 112 5.94 21.47 -0.12
C GLN A 112 5.87 20.13 -0.87
N HIS A 113 6.22 19.02 -0.20
CA HIS A 113 6.21 17.69 -0.79
C HIS A 113 4.80 17.10 -0.80
N GLN A 114 4.50 16.33 -1.84
CA GLN A 114 3.18 15.75 -2.04
C GLN A 114 3.32 14.28 -2.45
N LEU A 115 2.43 13.44 -1.94
CA LEU A 115 2.30 12.06 -2.39
C LEU A 115 1.29 11.98 -3.52
N CYS A 116 1.62 11.22 -4.56
CA CYS A 116 0.75 10.98 -5.71
C CYS A 116 0.66 9.48 -5.98
N ALA A 117 -0.55 8.95 -6.02
CA ALA A 117 -0.82 7.56 -6.38
C ALA A 117 -2.15 7.49 -7.13
N HIS A 118 -2.33 6.44 -7.93
CA HIS A 118 -3.60 6.19 -8.60
C HIS A 118 -4.64 5.71 -7.59
N ASN A 119 -5.71 6.47 -7.37
CA ASN A 119 -6.69 6.21 -6.31
C ASN A 119 -6.10 6.16 -4.88
N GLY A 120 -4.95 6.81 -4.65
CA GLY A 120 -4.20 6.68 -3.39
C GLY A 120 -4.95 7.08 -2.12
N LYS A 121 -5.92 8.00 -2.22
CA LYS A 121 -6.75 8.41 -1.07
C LYS A 121 -7.69 7.32 -0.58
N GLU A 122 -8.13 6.44 -1.47
CA GLU A 122 -9.10 5.38 -1.16
C GLU A 122 -8.40 4.02 -0.93
N PHE A 123 -7.15 3.87 -1.39
CA PHE A 123 -6.41 2.62 -1.31
C PHE A 123 -5.02 2.77 -0.70
N ASP A 124 -4.02 3.24 -1.46
CA ASP A 124 -2.60 3.17 -1.08
C ASP A 124 -2.31 3.83 0.27
N PHE A 125 -2.73 5.08 0.48
CA PHE A 125 -2.38 5.82 1.69
C PHE A 125 -3.07 5.24 2.92
N PRO A 126 -4.40 4.95 2.91
CA PRO A 126 -5.02 4.25 4.04
C PRO A 126 -4.45 2.86 4.29
N PHE A 127 -4.09 2.12 3.25
CA PHE A 127 -3.53 0.77 3.39
C PHE A 127 -2.16 0.82 4.05
N ILE A 128 -1.23 1.64 3.54
CA ILE A 128 0.09 1.86 4.15
C ILE A 128 -0.08 2.33 5.60
N ALA A 129 -0.93 3.32 5.86
CA ALA A 129 -1.13 3.85 7.21
C ALA A 129 -1.59 2.78 8.21
N ARG A 130 -2.49 1.87 7.81
CA ARG A 130 -2.92 0.74 8.66
C ARG A 130 -1.80 -0.27 8.89
N ARG A 131 -1.05 -0.62 7.84
CA ARG A 131 0.04 -1.60 7.95
C ARG A 131 1.24 -1.07 8.74
N THR A 132 1.48 0.24 8.76
CA THR A 132 2.51 0.88 9.59
C THR A 132 2.29 0.71 11.10
N LEU A 133 1.08 0.33 11.54
CA LEU A 133 0.78 0.09 12.97
C LEU A 133 1.25 -1.28 13.48
N ILE A 134 1.80 -2.13 12.60
CA ILE A 134 2.12 -3.55 12.87
C ILE A 134 3.62 -3.73 13.16
#